data_AF-A0A0U1DVY4-F1
#
_entry.id   AF-A0A0U1DVY4-F1
#
_cell.length_a   1.000
_cell.length_b   1.000
_cell.length_c   1.000
_cell.angle_alpha   90.00
_cell.angle_beta   90.00
_cell.angle_gamma   90.00
#
_symmetry.space_group_name_H-M   'P 1'
#
loop_
_entity.id
_entity.type
_entity.pdbx_description
1 polymer ?
#
loop_
_entity_poly.entity_id
_entity_poly.type
_entity_poly.pdbx_seq_one_letter_code
_entity_poly.pdbx_strand_id
1 'polypeptide(L)'
;MRRYLSGAATLSGGVRIEAAAPLRWVAPGLLRPGDPAPARHRLLLWTDTLVRIPKVVARQDGTVIGRKTLPWPASPGRVFRVPSSILDKADHRGGAVTLSLG
;
A
#
# COMPACT_ATOMS: atom_id res chain seq x y z
N MET A 1 13.16 -14.87 17.39
CA MET A 1 12.55 -13.60 16.93
C MET A 1 13.47 -12.44 17.30
N ARG A 2 14.20 -11.85 16.33
CA ARG A 2 14.84 -10.50 16.34
C ARG A 2 15.89 -10.42 15.22
N ARG A 3 15.52 -9.85 14.08
CA ARG A 3 16.41 -9.58 12.92
C ARG A 3 16.22 -8.16 12.35
N TYR A 4 15.56 -7.27 13.10
CA TYR A 4 15.11 -5.96 12.61
C TYR A 4 15.96 -4.77 13.11
N LEU A 5 17.02 -5.01 13.89
CA LEU A 5 17.88 -3.95 14.45
C LEU A 5 19.33 -3.99 13.94
N SER A 6 19.67 -4.91 13.05
CA SER A 6 21.06 -5.20 12.69
C SER A 6 21.66 -4.27 11.62
N GLY A 7 20.95 -3.23 11.18
CA GLY A 7 21.46 -2.28 10.17
C GLY A 7 21.77 -2.88 8.78
N ALA A 8 21.66 -4.19 8.62
CA ALA A 8 21.84 -4.87 7.35
C ALA A 8 20.61 -4.62 6.48
N ALA A 9 20.73 -3.67 5.55
CA ALA A 9 19.80 -3.52 4.44
C ALA A 9 19.81 -4.85 3.66
N THR A 10 18.87 -5.74 3.98
CA THR A 10 18.61 -6.90 3.13
C THR A 10 17.89 -6.36 1.89
N LEU A 11 18.68 -6.00 0.88
CA LEU A 11 18.25 -5.39 -0.38
C LEU A 11 17.57 -6.37 -1.35
N SER A 12 17.10 -7.53 -0.92
CA SER A 12 16.77 -8.60 -1.89
C SER A 12 15.46 -9.36 -1.64
N GLY A 13 14.56 -8.83 -0.81
CA GLY A 13 13.25 -9.47 -0.62
C GLY A 13 12.15 -8.48 -0.33
N GLY A 14 11.33 -8.18 -1.34
CA GLY A 14 10.06 -7.50 -1.18
C GLY A 14 9.79 -6.40 -2.20
N VAL A 15 8.50 -6.18 -2.47
CA VAL A 15 7.99 -5.17 -3.40
C VAL A 15 7.72 -3.88 -2.66
N ARG A 16 8.21 -2.75 -3.18
CA ARG A 16 7.90 -1.43 -2.64
C ARG A 16 6.43 -1.09 -2.91
N ILE A 17 5.77 -0.49 -1.93
CA ILE A 17 4.43 0.05 -2.08
C ILE A 17 4.56 1.58 -1.98
N GLU A 18 4.14 2.25 -3.03
CA GLU A 18 4.26 3.69 -3.19
C GLU A 18 2.88 4.34 -3.29
N ALA A 19 2.80 5.60 -2.89
CA ALA A 19 1.59 6.40 -2.96
C ALA A 19 1.78 7.48 -4.03
N ALA A 20 0.94 7.46 -5.05
CA ALA A 20 0.88 8.52 -6.06
C ALA A 20 -0.03 9.65 -5.57
N ALA A 21 0.34 10.89 -5.88
CA ALA A 21 -0.46 12.07 -5.57
C ALA A 21 -1.93 11.89 -6.00
N PRO A 22 -2.91 12.32 -5.19
CA PRO A 22 -2.77 13.08 -3.93
C PRO A 22 -2.50 12.20 -2.68
N LEU A 23 -2.33 10.89 -2.85
CA LEU A 23 -1.87 10.03 -1.75
C LEU A 23 -0.40 10.35 -1.47
N ARG A 24 -0.05 10.55 -0.21
CA ARG A 24 1.27 11.06 0.18
C ARG A 24 2.15 10.01 0.83
N TRP A 25 1.54 9.05 1.51
CA TRP A 25 2.25 7.89 2.04
C TRP A 25 1.31 6.71 2.25
N VAL A 26 1.92 5.53 2.35
CA VAL A 26 1.28 4.26 2.66
C VAL A 26 2.09 3.51 3.71
N ALA A 27 1.41 2.80 4.61
CA ALA A 27 2.02 1.86 5.55
C ALA A 27 1.28 0.51 5.56
N PRO A 28 2.00 -0.63 5.51
CA PRO A 28 3.44 -0.73 5.27
C PRO A 28 3.82 -0.25 3.85
N GLY A 29 5.05 0.24 3.69
CA GLY A 29 5.61 0.65 2.39
C GLY A 29 6.41 -0.45 1.69
N LEU A 30 6.45 -1.65 2.25
CA LEU A 30 7.19 -2.79 1.72
C LEU A 30 6.36 -4.06 1.93
N LEU A 31 6.19 -4.84 0.87
CA LEU A 31 5.51 -6.13 0.86
C LEU A 31 6.56 -7.23 0.70
N ARG A 32 6.84 -8.00 1.75
CA ARG A 32 7.77 -9.14 1.68
C ARG A 32 7.02 -10.46 1.62
N PRO A 33 7.49 -11.43 0.82
CA PRO A 33 7.03 -12.81 0.94
C PRO A 33 7.23 -13.32 2.36
N GLY A 34 6.19 -13.92 2.93
CA GLY A 34 6.22 -14.52 4.27
C GLY A 34 6.10 -13.55 5.44
N ASP A 35 6.06 -12.23 5.21
CA ASP A 35 5.67 -11.30 6.27
C ASP A 35 4.19 -11.54 6.63
N PRO A 36 3.81 -11.41 7.93
CA PRO A 36 2.42 -11.50 8.31
C PRO A 36 1.60 -10.42 7.60
N ALA A 37 0.31 -10.69 7.41
CA ALA A 37 -0.59 -9.69 6.88
C ALA A 37 -0.52 -8.39 7.71
N PRO A 38 -0.68 -7.21 7.09
CA PRO A 38 -0.70 -5.94 7.81
C PRO A 38 -1.72 -5.96 8.95
N ALA A 39 -1.50 -5.14 9.98
CA ALA A 39 -2.37 -5.08 11.14
C ALA A 39 -3.86 -4.98 10.73
N ARG A 40 -4.67 -5.92 11.21
CA ARG A 40 -6.11 -6.03 10.90
C ARG A 40 -6.43 -6.18 9.39
N HIS A 41 -5.48 -6.67 8.60
CA HIS A 41 -5.58 -6.81 7.13
C HIS A 41 -5.84 -5.48 6.42
N ARG A 42 -5.23 -4.39 6.91
CA ARG A 42 -5.39 -3.04 6.34
C ARG A 42 -4.06 -2.40 6.01
N LEU A 43 -4.00 -1.79 4.83
CA LEU A 43 -3.05 -0.73 4.52
C LEU A 43 -3.58 0.57 5.13
N LEU A 44 -2.65 1.37 5.66
CA LEU A 44 -2.90 2.73 6.14
C LEU A 44 -2.42 3.70 5.07
N LEU A 45 -3.30 4.60 4.64
CA LEU A 45 -2.97 5.63 3.66
C LEU A 45 -3.31 7.00 4.22
N TRP A 46 -2.59 8.00 3.72
CA TRP A 46 -2.87 9.41 3.97
C TRP A 46 -2.88 10.20 2.67
N THR A 47 -3.75 11.19 2.60
CA THR A 47 -3.99 12.05 1.45
C THR A 47 -3.92 13.51 1.89
N ASP A 48 -3.45 14.40 1.02
CA ASP A 48 -3.50 15.85 1.24
C ASP A 48 -4.79 16.50 0.70
N THR A 49 -5.63 15.72 0.01
CA THR A 49 -6.87 16.16 -0.63
C THR A 49 -8.08 15.42 -0.07
N LEU A 50 -9.20 16.10 0.13
CA LEU A 50 -10.47 15.50 0.54
C LEU A 50 -11.12 14.74 -0.62
N VAL A 51 -11.40 13.45 -0.40
CA VAL A 51 -12.04 12.57 -1.37
C VAL A 51 -13.23 11.90 -0.70
N ARG A 52 -14.45 12.24 -1.12
CA ARG A 52 -15.69 11.77 -0.45
C ARG A 52 -15.90 10.26 -0.57
N ILE A 53 -15.60 9.71 -1.74
CA ILE A 53 -15.73 8.28 -2.05
C ILE A 53 -14.42 7.84 -2.73
N PRO A 54 -13.37 7.50 -1.95
CA PRO A 54 -12.08 7.17 -2.52
C PRO A 54 -12.15 5.81 -3.21
N LYS A 55 -11.83 5.81 -4.50
CA LYS A 55 -11.57 4.61 -5.29
C LYS A 55 -10.06 4.44 -5.37
N VAL A 56 -9.53 3.45 -4.67
CA VAL A 56 -8.09 3.18 -4.62
C VAL A 56 -7.75 2.13 -5.65
N VAL A 57 -6.74 2.39 -6.45
CA VAL A 57 -6.23 1.50 -7.51
C VAL A 57 -4.78 1.16 -7.21
N ALA A 58 -4.46 -0.13 -7.19
CA ALA A 58 -3.09 -0.64 -7.15
C ALA A 58 -2.64 -1.00 -8.57
N ARG A 59 -1.50 -0.45 -8.99
CA ARG A 59 -0.84 -0.77 -10.25
C ARG A 59 0.57 -1.30 -10.01
N GLN A 60 0.98 -2.29 -10.78
CA GLN A 60 2.34 -2.82 -10.80
C GLN A 60 2.74 -3.03 -12.25
N ASP A 61 3.92 -2.52 -12.63
CA ASP A 61 4.46 -2.65 -14.00
C ASP A 61 3.43 -2.25 -15.08
N GLY A 62 2.72 -1.14 -14.84
CA GLY A 62 1.66 -0.62 -15.72
C GLY A 62 0.31 -1.36 -15.65
N THR A 63 0.24 -2.53 -15.00
CA THR A 63 -0.96 -3.36 -14.91
C THR A 63 -1.74 -3.08 -13.63
N VAL A 64 -3.07 -2.99 -13.71
CA VAL A 64 -3.90 -2.87 -12.51
C VAL A 64 -4.08 -4.23 -11.84
N ILE A 65 -3.56 -4.36 -10.63
CA ILE A 65 -3.60 -5.60 -9.84
C ILE A 65 -4.75 -5.61 -8.83
N GLY A 66 -5.31 -4.45 -8.48
CA GLY A 66 -6.40 -4.36 -7.51
C GLY A 66 -7.13 -3.02 -7.50
N ARG A 67 -8.40 -3.06 -7.08
CA ARG A 67 -9.25 -1.88 -6.89
C ARG A 67 -10.08 -2.04 -5.62
N LYS A 68 -10.26 -0.97 -4.85
CA LYS A 68 -11.17 -0.91 -3.69
C LYS A 68 -11.85 0.45 -3.63
N THR A 69 -13.17 0.46 -3.56
CA THR A 69 -13.96 1.65 -3.24
C THR A 69 -14.28 1.65 -1.76
N LEU A 70 -14.01 2.74 -1.06
CA LEU A 70 -14.35 2.87 0.36
C LEU A 70 -15.62 3.71 0.51
N PRO A 71 -16.58 3.29 1.35
CA PRO A 71 -17.82 4.02 1.56
C PRO A 71 -17.70 5.22 2.52
N TRP A 72 -16.47 5.57 2.93
CA TRP A 72 -16.17 6.70 3.81
C TRP A 72 -15.08 7.59 3.19
N PRO A 73 -15.06 8.90 3.54
CA PRO A 73 -14.11 9.83 2.96
C PRO A 73 -12.66 9.53 3.35
N ALA A 74 -11.75 9.87 2.44
CA ALA A 74 -10.34 10.09 2.74
C ALA A 74 -10.13 11.59 2.93
N SER A 75 -9.80 12.01 4.15
CA SER A 75 -9.67 13.43 4.52
C SER A 75 -8.23 13.77 4.89
N PRO A 76 -7.75 14.99 4.57
CA PRO A 76 -6.49 15.49 5.08
C PRO A 76 -6.44 15.41 6.62
N GLY A 77 -5.24 15.18 7.16
CA GLY A 77 -5.02 15.02 8.61
C GLY A 77 -5.55 13.71 9.22
N ARG A 78 -6.13 12.79 8.44
CA ARG A 78 -6.60 11.48 8.92
C ARG A 78 -6.06 10.33 8.08
N VAL A 79 -5.63 9.27 8.76
CA VAL A 79 -5.32 8.01 8.11
C VAL A 79 -6.61 7.31 7.73
N PHE A 80 -6.71 6.83 6.50
CA PHE A 80 -7.80 5.97 6.05
C PHE A 80 -7.30 4.57 5.73
N ARG A 81 -8.21 3.59 5.84
CA ARG A 81 -7.87 2.17 5.79
C ARG A 81 -8.32 1.55 4.48
N VAL A 82 -7.38 0.93 3.77
CA VAL A 82 -7.65 0.15 2.56
C VAL A 82 -7.48 -1.33 2.88
N PRO A 83 -8.38 -2.23 2.47
CA PRO A 83 -8.15 -3.67 2.59
C PRO A 83 -6.81 -4.07 1.96
N SER A 84 -5.97 -4.83 2.68
CA SER A 84 -4.70 -5.32 2.14
C SER A 84 -4.87 -6.27 0.95
N SER A 85 -6.06 -6.85 0.79
CA SER A 85 -6.43 -7.66 -0.38
C SER A 85 -6.42 -6.92 -1.72
N ILE A 86 -6.24 -5.59 -1.71
CA ILE A 86 -5.91 -4.85 -2.93
C ILE A 86 -4.57 -5.29 -3.56
N LEU A 87 -3.70 -5.94 -2.78
CA LEU A 87 -2.38 -6.41 -3.19
C LEU A 87 -2.30 -7.93 -3.46
N ASP A 88 -3.41 -8.67 -3.40
CA ASP A 88 -3.39 -10.15 -3.52
C ASP A 88 -2.80 -10.65 -4.85
N LYS A 89 -2.81 -9.81 -5.89
CA LYS A 89 -2.25 -10.10 -7.22
C LYS A 89 -0.86 -9.49 -7.46
N ALA A 90 -0.22 -8.95 -6.42
CA ALA A 90 1.12 -8.39 -6.56
C ALA A 90 2.13 -9.49 -6.85
N ASP A 91 2.95 -9.30 -7.89
CA ASP A 91 4.11 -10.14 -8.15
C ASP A 91 5.24 -9.72 -7.20
N HIS A 92 5.60 -10.60 -6.26
CA HIS A 92 6.67 -10.36 -5.30
C HIS A 92 8.07 -10.20 -5.91
N ARG A 93 8.24 -10.54 -7.19
CA ARG A 93 9.47 -10.38 -7.97
C ARG A 93 9.39 -9.22 -8.98
N GLY A 94 8.21 -8.62 -9.13
CA GLY A 94 7.96 -7.50 -10.04
C GLY A 94 8.43 -6.16 -9.49
N GLY A 95 8.12 -5.09 -10.24
CA GLY A 95 8.41 -3.71 -9.84
C GLY A 95 7.57 -3.22 -8.67
N ALA A 96 7.72 -1.95 -8.33
CA ALA A 96 6.96 -1.32 -7.25
C ALA A 96 5.45 -1.34 -7.54
N VAL A 97 4.63 -1.51 -6.49
CA VAL A 97 3.19 -1.28 -6.56
C VAL A 97 2.89 0.18 -6.23
N THR A 98 2.26 0.90 -7.16
CA THR A 98 1.78 2.26 -6.94
C THR A 98 0.29 2.25 -6.59
N LEU A 99 -0.06 2.84 -5.44
CA LEU A 99 -1.43 3.14 -5.04
C LEU A 99 -1.81 4.54 -5.51
N SER A 100 -2.98 4.65 -6.15
CA SER A 100 -3.51 5.90 -6.70
C SER A 100 -5.01 6.00 -6.46
N LEU A 101 -5.59 7.17 -6.70
CA LEU A 101 -7.04 7.35 -6.75
C LEU A 101 -7.55 7.27 -8.19
N GLY A 102 -8.65 6.55 -8.43
CA GLY A 102 -9.25 6.36 -9.76
C GLY A 102 -10.47 5.44 -9.79
#